data_AF-A0A971D352-F1
#
_entry.id   AF-A0A971D352-F1
#
_cell.length_a   1.000
_cell.length_b   1.000
_cell.length_c   1.000
_cell.angle_alpha   90.00
_cell.angle_beta   90.00
_cell.angle_gamma   90.00
#
_symmetry.space_group_name_H-M   'P 1'
#
loop_
_entity.id
_entity.type
_entity.pdbx_description
1 polymer ?
#
loop_
_entity_poly.entity_id
_entity_poly.type
_entity_poly.pdbx_seq_one_letter_code
_entity_poly.pdbx_strand_id
1 'polypeptide(L)'
;MARATSAGSGAGETQGPSPCRVDALVAEIGSTTTVVSAFAGLRDHPATTPRVVGQGVAATSVAAGDVTLGVSAARAELEAALGRPVVPEVTLATSSAAGGLRMTVHGLTRRMTARAAREAALGAGAVVKYQTAGRLRGHDLGEIDAVRPNLILLAGGVEGGDCDTVLFNAAQLARL
;
A
#
# COMPACT_ATOMS: atom_id res chain seq x y z
N MET A 1 -22.34 -31.20 68.63
CA MET A 1 -23.10 -30.95 67.38
C MET A 1 -22.66 -29.59 66.85
N ALA A 2 -22.23 -29.32 65.62
CA ALA A 2 -21.83 -30.07 64.44
C ALA A 2 -20.95 -29.11 63.61
N ARG A 3 -20.02 -29.63 62.82
CA ARG A 3 -19.21 -28.89 61.84
C ARG A 3 -20.07 -28.20 60.77
N ALA A 4 -19.59 -27.08 60.23
CA ALA A 4 -19.81 -26.72 58.83
C ALA A 4 -18.61 -25.89 58.31
N THR A 5 -17.66 -26.59 57.68
CA THR A 5 -16.72 -26.03 56.71
C THR A 5 -17.49 -25.75 55.42
N SER A 6 -17.41 -24.54 54.87
CA SER A 6 -17.75 -24.31 53.46
C SER A 6 -16.48 -23.88 52.73
N ALA A 7 -16.00 -24.82 51.91
CA ALA A 7 -15.10 -24.55 50.80
C ALA A 7 -15.93 -23.91 49.66
N GLY A 8 -15.44 -22.82 49.10
CA GLY A 8 -15.81 -22.33 47.77
C GLY A 8 -14.50 -21.95 47.09
N SER A 9 -13.80 -22.93 46.52
CA SER A 9 -13.82 -23.23 45.08
C SER A 9 -13.33 -22.04 44.24
N GLY A 10 -12.02 -22.03 44.01
CA GLY A 10 -11.43 -21.20 42.98
C GLY A 10 -12.02 -21.55 41.62
N ALA A 11 -12.66 -20.57 41.00
CA ALA A 11 -12.60 -20.45 39.55
C ALA A 11 -11.33 -19.64 39.28
N GLY A 12 -10.23 -20.34 39.01
CA GLY A 12 -9.09 -19.70 38.37
C GLY A 12 -9.57 -19.19 37.03
N GLU A 13 -9.89 -17.90 36.93
CA GLU A 13 -9.90 -17.22 35.65
C GLU A 13 -8.56 -17.53 35.01
N THR A 14 -8.57 -18.31 33.93
CA THR A 14 -7.39 -18.50 33.10
C THR A 14 -7.06 -17.12 32.54
N GLN A 15 -6.20 -16.41 33.27
CA GLN A 15 -5.72 -15.10 32.89
C GLN A 15 -4.96 -15.32 31.59
N GLY A 16 -5.58 -14.91 30.48
CA GLY A 16 -5.00 -15.07 29.15
C GLY A 16 -3.60 -14.47 29.10
N PRO A 17 -2.76 -14.87 28.14
CA PRO A 17 -1.38 -14.41 28.07
C PRO A 17 -1.32 -12.88 28.09
N SER A 18 -0.51 -12.32 28.99
CA SER A 18 -0.36 -10.86 29.14
C SER A 18 -0.02 -10.20 27.80
N PRO A 19 -0.71 -9.11 27.42
CA PRO A 19 -0.51 -8.49 26.12
C PRO A 19 0.91 -7.93 25.97
N CYS A 20 1.49 -8.11 24.78
CA CYS A 20 2.76 -7.51 24.40
C CYS A 20 2.54 -6.07 23.97
N ARG A 21 2.95 -5.11 24.80
CA ARG A 21 2.95 -3.69 24.45
C ARG A 21 4.15 -3.37 23.57
N VAL A 22 3.92 -2.65 22.48
CA VAL A 22 4.95 -2.26 21.51
C VAL A 22 4.77 -0.80 21.11
N ASP A 23 5.84 -0.14 20.71
CA ASP A 23 5.80 1.29 20.38
C ASP A 23 5.07 1.50 19.05
N ALA A 24 5.37 0.68 18.03
CA ALA A 24 4.74 0.76 16.72
C ALA A 24 4.38 -0.62 16.15
N LEU A 25 3.24 -0.69 15.47
CA LEU A 25 2.88 -1.78 14.58
C LEU A 25 2.87 -1.25 13.15
N VAL A 26 3.70 -1.79 12.28
CA VAL A 26 3.82 -1.33 10.89
C VAL A 26 3.28 -2.41 9.96
N ALA A 27 2.26 -2.08 9.17
CA ALA A 27 1.72 -2.95 8.13
C ALA A 27 2.28 -2.54 6.75
N GLU A 28 3.03 -3.42 6.11
CA GLU A 28 3.48 -3.28 4.73
C GLU A 28 2.58 -4.13 3.83
N ILE A 29 1.68 -3.48 3.11
CA ILE A 29 0.68 -4.13 2.26
C ILE A 29 1.20 -4.17 0.82
N GLY A 30 1.82 -5.28 0.45
CA GLY A 30 2.32 -5.53 -0.90
C GLY A 30 1.23 -6.02 -1.87
N SER A 31 1.62 -6.11 -3.15
CA SER A 31 0.81 -6.68 -4.24
C SER A 31 0.66 -8.21 -4.17
N THR A 32 1.53 -8.89 -3.42
CA THR A 32 1.52 -10.35 -3.25
C THR A 32 1.37 -10.74 -1.78
N THR A 33 2.11 -10.07 -0.90
CA THR A 33 2.17 -10.37 0.54
C THR A 33 1.82 -9.14 1.35
N THR A 34 1.29 -9.36 2.55
CA THR A 34 1.14 -8.33 3.58
C THR A 34 2.00 -8.73 4.78
N VAL A 35 2.87 -7.84 5.22
CA VAL A 35 3.76 -8.04 6.36
C VAL A 35 3.34 -7.12 7.49
N VAL A 36 3.28 -7.63 8.72
CA VAL A 36 3.02 -6.83 9.91
C VAL A 36 4.16 -7.03 10.88
N SER A 37 4.85 -5.94 11.22
CA SER A 37 6.03 -5.94 12.09
C SER A 37 5.80 -5.08 13.33
N ALA A 38 6.13 -5.61 14.50
CA ALA A 38 6.03 -4.91 15.77
C ALA A 38 7.40 -4.41 16.22
N PHE A 39 7.48 -3.16 16.66
CA PHE A 39 8.72 -2.49 17.06
C PHE A 39 8.67 -1.97 18.49
N ALA A 40 9.82 -2.03 19.18
CA ALA A 40 10.01 -1.46 20.50
C ALA A 40 11.36 -0.72 20.60
N GLY A 41 11.49 0.19 21.55
CA GLY A 41 12.67 1.05 21.71
C GLY A 41 12.71 2.22 20.70
N LEU A 42 11.56 2.66 20.20
CA LEU A 42 11.43 3.81 19.28
C LEU A 42 11.18 5.11 20.04
N ARG A 43 10.35 5.10 21.09
CA ARG A 43 9.91 6.32 21.79
C ARG A 43 11.05 7.10 22.41
N ASP A 44 11.95 6.39 23.10
CA ASP A 44 13.03 6.98 23.89
C ASP A 44 14.37 6.91 23.15
N HIS A 45 14.38 6.80 21.82
CA HIS A 45 15.62 6.79 21.04
C HIS A 45 16.34 8.15 21.14
N PRO A 46 17.67 8.21 21.39
CA PRO A 46 18.64 7.11 21.38
C PRO A 46 18.94 6.44 22.74
N ALA A 47 18.23 6.81 23.82
CA ALA A 47 18.40 6.17 25.13
C ALA A 47 17.95 4.70 25.14
N THR A 48 17.12 4.30 24.17
CA THR A 48 16.77 2.91 23.86
C THR A 48 17.21 2.54 22.45
N THR A 49 17.41 1.24 22.20
CA THR A 49 17.74 0.70 20.87
C THR A 49 16.49 0.18 20.17
N PRO A 50 16.15 0.68 18.98
CA PRO A 50 15.03 0.18 18.18
C PRO A 50 15.26 -1.29 17.84
N ARG A 51 14.23 -2.10 18.03
CA ARG A 51 14.27 -3.52 17.69
C ARG A 51 12.92 -4.01 17.16
N VAL A 52 12.98 -5.02 16.31
CA VAL A 52 11.81 -5.81 15.90
C VAL A 52 11.48 -6.79 17.02
N VAL A 53 10.26 -6.71 17.54
CA VAL A 53 9.72 -7.62 18.56
C VAL A 53 9.26 -8.94 17.91
N GLY A 54 8.68 -8.84 16.72
CA GLY A 54 8.21 -9.97 15.93
C GLY A 54 7.63 -9.51 14.60
N GLN A 55 7.38 -10.47 13.71
CA GLN A 55 6.78 -10.24 12.40
C GLN A 55 5.81 -11.37 12.03
N GLY A 56 4.75 -11.04 11.31
CA GLY A 56 3.84 -12.00 10.65
C GLY A 56 3.63 -11.63 9.18
N VAL A 57 3.29 -12.62 8.35
CA VAL A 57 3.26 -12.52 6.89
C VAL A 57 2.07 -13.30 6.30
N ALA A 58 1.11 -12.59 5.74
CA ALA A 58 -0.01 -13.21 5.03
C ALA A 58 0.06 -12.96 3.52
N ALA A 59 -0.70 -13.76 2.76
CA ALA A 59 -1.05 -13.40 1.39
C ALA A 59 -1.82 -12.07 1.38
N THR A 60 -1.58 -11.24 0.36
CA THR A 60 -2.36 -10.01 0.20
C THR A 60 -3.81 -10.33 -0.13
N SER A 61 -4.72 -9.42 0.20
CA SER A 61 -6.17 -9.57 0.01
C SER A 61 -6.73 -8.59 -1.03
N VAL A 62 -5.85 -8.04 -1.88
CA VAL A 62 -6.22 -7.18 -3.02
C VAL A 62 -7.29 -7.81 -3.90
N ALA A 63 -7.16 -9.11 -4.21
CA ALA A 63 -8.13 -9.83 -5.03
C ALA A 63 -9.51 -9.94 -4.37
N ALA A 64 -9.58 -9.85 -3.04
CA ALA A 64 -10.84 -9.83 -2.28
C ALA A 64 -11.44 -8.41 -2.20
N GLY A 65 -10.75 -7.39 -2.71
CA GLY A 65 -11.21 -5.99 -2.69
C GLY A 65 -11.02 -5.27 -1.35
N ASP A 66 -10.46 -5.95 -0.34
CA ASP A 66 -10.24 -5.39 0.99
C ASP A 66 -8.90 -5.87 1.57
N VAL A 67 -7.92 -4.96 1.61
CA VAL A 67 -6.57 -5.23 2.10
C VAL A 67 -6.49 -5.47 3.61
N THR A 68 -7.51 -5.07 4.37
CA THR A 68 -7.51 -5.20 5.83
C THR A 68 -7.54 -6.67 6.25
N LEU A 69 -8.12 -7.55 5.43
CA LEU A 69 -8.13 -9.00 5.66
C LEU A 69 -6.71 -9.58 5.71
N GLY A 70 -5.83 -9.12 4.83
CA GLY A 70 -4.42 -9.52 4.77
C GLY A 70 -3.63 -8.98 5.96
N VAL A 71 -3.91 -7.73 6.36
CA VAL A 71 -3.32 -7.13 7.57
C VAL A 71 -3.74 -7.90 8.82
N SER A 72 -5.02 -8.24 8.95
CA SER A 72 -5.55 -9.03 10.08
C SER A 72 -4.94 -10.43 10.12
N ALA A 73 -4.79 -11.10 8.98
CA ALA A 73 -4.15 -12.41 8.89
C ALA A 73 -2.66 -12.35 9.27
N ALA A 74 -1.91 -11.37 8.76
CA ALA A 74 -0.50 -11.18 9.10
C ALA A 74 -0.31 -10.83 10.58
N ARG A 75 -1.22 -10.03 11.15
CA ARG A 75 -1.22 -9.75 12.59
C ARG A 75 -1.53 -11.00 13.42
N ALA A 76 -2.49 -11.82 13.00
CA ALA A 76 -2.81 -13.06 13.70
C ALA A 76 -1.61 -14.02 13.74
N GLU A 77 -0.85 -14.12 12.65
CA GLU A 77 0.40 -14.90 12.62
C GLU A 77 1.47 -14.32 13.55
N LEU A 78 1.64 -13.00 13.57
CA LEU A 78 2.53 -12.32 14.51
C LEU A 78 2.17 -12.64 15.97
N GLU A 79 0.89 -12.52 16.33
CA GLU A 79 0.40 -12.78 17.69
C GLU A 79 0.53 -14.25 18.06
N ALA A 80 0.33 -15.17 17.11
CA ALA A 80 0.56 -16.60 17.28
C ALA A 80 2.05 -16.91 17.53
N ALA A 81 2.95 -16.31 16.75
CA ALA A 81 4.40 -16.48 16.90
C ALA A 81 4.91 -15.93 18.25
N LEU A 82 4.30 -14.86 18.77
CA LEU A 82 4.61 -14.30 20.08
C LEU A 82 3.88 -15.02 21.24
N GLY A 83 2.87 -15.84 20.95
CA GLY A 83 2.03 -16.51 21.93
C GLY A 83 1.17 -15.57 22.77
N ARG A 84 0.96 -14.32 22.31
CA ARG A 84 0.23 -13.28 23.06
C ARG A 84 -0.26 -12.16 22.14
N PRO A 85 -1.36 -11.47 22.49
CA PRO A 85 -1.85 -10.32 21.73
C PRO A 85 -0.84 -9.18 21.69
N VAL A 86 -0.77 -8.45 20.58
CA VAL A 86 0.07 -7.26 20.45
C VAL A 86 -0.78 -6.01 20.61
N VAL A 87 -0.35 -5.09 21.46
CA VAL A 87 -1.01 -3.80 21.72
C VAL A 87 -0.04 -2.68 21.37
N PRO A 88 -0.17 -2.09 20.17
CA PRO A 88 0.69 -0.99 19.76
C PRO A 88 0.23 0.36 20.30
N GLU A 89 1.16 1.29 20.48
CA GLU A 89 0.83 2.69 20.74
C GLU A 89 0.48 3.44 19.44
N VAL A 90 1.21 3.18 18.36
CA VAL A 90 0.88 3.68 17.01
C VAL A 90 0.79 2.53 16.00
N THR A 91 -0.17 2.62 15.08
CA THR A 91 -0.22 1.74 13.91
C THR A 91 0.04 2.55 12.66
N LEU A 92 1.01 2.10 11.86
CA LEU A 92 1.41 2.71 10.60
C LEU A 92 1.16 1.72 9.46
N ALA A 93 0.87 2.23 8.27
CA ALA A 93 0.68 1.39 7.09
C ALA A 93 1.36 1.99 5.86
N THR A 94 1.95 1.14 5.04
CA THR A 94 2.40 1.45 3.69
C THR A 94 1.70 0.47 2.74
N SER A 95 1.35 0.91 1.52
CA SER A 95 0.68 0.03 0.57
C SER A 95 1.14 0.25 -0.86
N SER A 96 1.49 -0.86 -1.52
CA SER A 96 1.68 -0.97 -2.98
C SER A 96 0.62 -1.90 -3.62
N ALA A 97 -0.38 -2.29 -2.84
CA ALA A 97 -1.34 -3.34 -3.16
C ALA A 97 -2.34 -2.96 -4.28
N ALA A 98 -2.49 -1.67 -4.60
CA ALA A 98 -3.29 -1.20 -5.73
C ALA A 98 -2.78 -1.66 -7.11
N GLY A 99 -1.66 -2.39 -7.16
CA GLY A 99 -0.95 -2.79 -8.35
C GLY A 99 0.10 -1.75 -8.74
N GLY A 100 1.03 -2.15 -9.62
CA GLY A 100 2.02 -1.22 -10.17
C GLY A 100 1.33 0.00 -10.79
N LEU A 101 1.96 1.17 -10.73
CA LEU A 101 1.45 2.43 -11.26
C LEU A 101 1.24 2.29 -12.79
N ARG A 102 0.02 1.90 -13.20
CA ARG A 102 -0.36 1.64 -14.60
C ARG A 102 -0.59 2.96 -15.28
N MET A 103 0.29 3.28 -16.22
CA MET A 103 0.39 4.64 -16.74
C MET A 103 0.33 4.66 -18.26
N THR A 104 -0.35 5.65 -18.82
CA THR A 104 -0.19 6.03 -20.24
C THR A 104 0.54 7.36 -20.33
N VAL A 105 1.36 7.51 -21.38
CA VAL A 105 2.20 8.71 -21.56
C VAL A 105 1.97 9.30 -22.94
N HIS A 106 1.75 10.61 -23.01
CA HIS A 106 1.38 11.30 -24.24
C HIS A 106 2.20 12.57 -24.38
N GLY A 107 3.03 12.65 -25.41
CA GLY A 107 3.84 13.84 -25.69
C GLY A 107 3.33 14.64 -26.89
N LEU A 108 4.00 15.75 -27.19
CA LEU A 108 3.84 16.45 -28.47
C LEU A 108 4.51 15.75 -29.66
N THR A 109 5.72 15.23 -29.46
CA THR A 109 6.52 14.58 -30.51
C THR A 109 7.02 13.23 -30.02
N ARG A 110 7.06 12.24 -30.91
CA ARG A 110 7.47 10.87 -30.54
C ARG A 110 8.90 10.81 -30.01
N ARG A 111 9.83 11.52 -30.66
CA ARG A 111 11.27 11.39 -30.39
C ARG A 111 11.76 12.17 -29.17
N MET A 112 11.05 13.22 -28.76
CA MET A 112 11.47 14.06 -27.64
C MET A 112 10.52 13.94 -26.47
N THR A 113 9.34 14.54 -26.55
CA THR A 113 8.48 14.71 -25.37
C THR A 113 7.78 13.42 -24.96
N ALA A 114 7.30 12.62 -25.91
CA ALA A 114 6.71 11.32 -25.58
C ALA A 114 7.77 10.34 -25.06
N ARG A 115 8.98 10.36 -25.62
CA ARG A 115 10.10 9.55 -25.14
C ARG A 115 10.53 9.98 -23.74
N ALA A 116 10.73 11.28 -23.51
CA ALA A 116 11.08 11.81 -22.19
C ALA A 116 10.03 11.45 -21.13
N ALA A 117 8.75 11.57 -21.46
CA ALA A 117 7.64 11.17 -20.59
C ALA A 117 7.69 9.68 -20.23
N ARG A 118 7.97 8.83 -21.22
CA ARG A 118 8.13 7.38 -21.01
C ARG A 118 9.30 7.07 -20.09
N GLU A 119 10.48 7.66 -20.34
CA GLU A 119 11.66 7.41 -19.51
C GLU A 119 11.47 7.92 -18.08
N ALA A 120 10.82 9.08 -17.89
CA ALA A 120 10.46 9.60 -16.57
C ALA A 120 9.48 8.66 -15.84
N ALA A 121 8.45 8.17 -16.54
CA ALA A 121 7.49 7.22 -15.99
C ALA A 121 8.16 5.90 -15.56
N LEU A 122 9.03 5.33 -16.41
CA LEU A 122 9.78 4.12 -16.08
C LEU A 122 10.74 4.33 -14.90
N GLY A 123 11.43 5.48 -14.86
CA GLY A 123 12.30 5.85 -13.73
C GLY A 123 11.55 5.99 -12.41
N ALA A 124 10.27 6.38 -12.46
CA ALA A 124 9.38 6.43 -11.30
C ALA A 124 8.76 5.07 -10.92
N GLY A 125 9.13 3.97 -11.60
CA GLY A 125 8.60 2.64 -11.36
C GLY A 125 7.21 2.40 -11.96
N ALA A 126 6.76 3.25 -12.89
CA ALA A 126 5.48 3.06 -13.56
C ALA A 126 5.52 1.91 -14.57
N VAL A 127 4.40 1.19 -14.65
CA VAL A 127 4.15 0.22 -15.73
C VAL A 127 3.52 0.98 -16.89
N VAL A 128 4.35 1.48 -17.80
CA VAL A 128 3.88 2.20 -19.00
C VAL A 128 3.16 1.23 -19.94
N LYS A 129 1.85 1.40 -20.10
CA LYS A 129 0.98 0.54 -20.89
C LYS A 129 0.75 1.05 -22.31
N TYR A 130 0.83 2.37 -22.51
CA TYR A 130 0.60 2.98 -23.81
C TYR A 130 1.36 4.30 -23.95
N GLN A 131 1.82 4.59 -25.17
CA GLN A 131 2.58 5.79 -25.50
C GLN A 131 2.10 6.40 -26.81
N THR A 132 1.79 7.69 -26.83
CA THR A 132 1.41 8.41 -28.06
C THR A 132 2.08 9.76 -28.17
N ALA A 133 1.92 10.40 -29.33
CA ALA A 133 2.36 11.77 -29.55
C ALA A 133 1.37 12.56 -30.41
N GLY A 134 1.26 13.85 -30.15
CA GLY A 134 0.33 14.76 -30.81
C GLY A 134 -1.08 14.67 -30.21
N ARG A 135 -2.08 15.12 -30.97
CA ARG A 135 -3.48 15.06 -30.56
C ARG A 135 -3.99 13.61 -30.55
N LEU A 136 -4.63 13.21 -29.45
CA LEU A 136 -5.27 11.92 -29.28
C LEU A 136 -6.44 11.79 -30.27
N ARG A 137 -6.48 10.65 -30.96
CA ARG A 137 -7.54 10.27 -31.89
C ARG A 137 -8.45 9.24 -31.22
N GLY A 138 -9.59 8.94 -31.84
CA GLY A 138 -10.56 7.98 -31.28
C GLY A 138 -9.96 6.61 -30.96
N HIS A 139 -9.05 6.10 -31.80
CA HIS A 139 -8.37 4.83 -31.52
C HIS A 139 -7.44 4.92 -30.30
N ASP A 140 -6.70 6.02 -30.13
CA ASP A 140 -5.84 6.22 -28.95
C ASP A 140 -6.69 6.25 -27.67
N LEU A 141 -7.85 6.90 -27.71
CA LEU A 141 -8.80 6.95 -26.59
C LEU A 141 -9.34 5.55 -26.24
N GLY A 142 -9.66 4.73 -27.25
CA GLY A 142 -10.09 3.35 -27.04
C GLY A 142 -9.00 2.48 -26.38
N GLU A 143 -7.74 2.62 -26.80
CA GLU A 143 -6.60 1.93 -26.18
C GLU A 143 -6.41 2.38 -24.71
N ILE A 144 -6.54 3.68 -24.44
CA ILE A 144 -6.40 4.24 -23.09
C ILE A 144 -7.52 3.71 -22.17
N ASP A 145 -8.76 3.69 -22.64
CA ASP A 145 -9.90 3.15 -21.89
C ASP A 145 -9.73 1.65 -21.59
N ALA A 146 -9.30 0.86 -22.58
CA ALA A 146 -9.03 -0.56 -22.40
C ALA A 146 -7.92 -0.85 -21.39
N VAL A 147 -6.88 0.00 -21.35
CA VAL A 147 -5.75 -0.11 -20.40
C VAL A 147 -6.18 0.19 -18.95
N ARG A 148 -7.22 1.01 -18.75
CA ARG A 148 -7.67 1.53 -17.45
C ARG A 148 -6.52 2.06 -16.58
N PRO A 149 -5.71 3.03 -17.06
CA PRO A 149 -4.59 3.55 -16.29
C PRO A 149 -5.07 4.20 -14.99
N ASN A 150 -4.25 4.15 -13.94
CA ASN A 150 -4.49 4.91 -12.70
C ASN A 150 -3.75 6.25 -12.70
N LEU A 151 -2.91 6.50 -13.71
CA LEU A 151 -2.25 7.78 -13.95
C LEU A 151 -2.04 8.02 -15.45
N ILE A 152 -2.27 9.24 -15.93
CA ILE A 152 -1.98 9.64 -17.31
C ILE A 152 -1.01 10.82 -17.28
N LEU A 153 0.09 10.73 -18.04
CA LEU A 153 1.08 11.81 -18.16
C LEU A 153 1.00 12.48 -19.51
N LEU A 154 0.71 13.78 -19.48
CA LEU A 154 0.74 14.66 -20.64
C LEU A 154 2.02 15.49 -20.60
N ALA A 155 2.90 15.29 -21.58
CA ALA A 155 4.18 15.99 -21.68
C ALA A 155 4.13 17.08 -22.75
N GLY A 156 4.20 18.33 -22.31
CA GLY A 156 4.34 19.51 -23.17
C GLY A 156 5.73 19.65 -23.79
N GLY A 157 5.91 20.72 -24.55
CA GLY A 157 7.19 21.10 -25.16
C GLY A 157 8.01 22.00 -24.26
N VAL A 158 9.26 22.26 -24.66
CA VAL A 158 10.13 23.28 -24.04
C VAL A 158 9.82 24.65 -24.63
N GLU A 159 10.21 25.73 -23.94
CA GLU A 159 10.17 27.12 -24.44
C GLU A 159 8.79 27.59 -24.95
N GLY A 160 7.73 27.36 -24.17
CA GLY A 160 6.37 27.77 -24.56
C GLY A 160 5.70 26.85 -25.58
N GLY A 161 6.15 25.58 -25.64
CA GLY A 161 5.62 24.55 -26.54
C GLY A 161 4.10 24.39 -26.50
N ASP A 162 3.57 23.63 -27.46
CA ASP A 162 2.14 23.52 -27.77
C ASP A 162 1.24 23.12 -26.57
N CYS A 163 0.70 24.14 -25.89
CA CYS A 163 -0.29 23.99 -24.83
C CYS A 163 -1.64 23.50 -25.39
N ASP A 164 -1.98 23.84 -26.63
CA ASP A 164 -3.29 23.52 -27.22
C ASP A 164 -3.46 22.02 -27.36
N THR A 165 -2.42 21.31 -27.81
CA THR A 165 -2.47 19.84 -27.91
C THR A 165 -2.59 19.18 -26.54
N VAL A 166 -1.87 19.69 -25.52
CA VAL A 166 -1.98 19.16 -24.14
C VAL A 166 -3.39 19.37 -23.59
N LEU A 167 -3.94 20.58 -23.72
CA LEU A 167 -5.29 20.93 -23.26
C LEU A 167 -6.37 20.16 -24.02
N PHE A 168 -6.22 20.02 -25.35
CA PHE A 168 -7.10 19.20 -26.16
C PHE A 168 -7.12 17.74 -25.69
N ASN A 169 -5.94 17.15 -25.48
CA ASN A 169 -5.82 15.77 -25.00
C ASN A 169 -6.43 15.60 -23.61
N ALA A 170 -6.16 16.53 -22.69
CA ALA A 170 -6.76 16.51 -21.36
C ALA A 170 -8.30 16.58 -21.42
N ALA A 171 -8.86 17.44 -22.27
CA ALA A 171 -10.30 17.56 -22.45
C ALA A 171 -10.93 16.29 -23.05
N GLN A 172 -10.24 15.60 -23.95
CA GLN A 172 -10.70 14.33 -24.52
C GLN A 172 -10.65 13.20 -23.49
N LEU A 173 -9.59 13.13 -22.69
CA LEU A 173 -9.42 12.14 -21.62
C LEU A 173 -10.42 12.32 -20.48
N ALA A 174 -10.79 13.56 -20.15
CA ALA A 174 -11.80 13.86 -19.14
C ALA A 174 -13.23 13.42 -19.53
N ARG A 175 -13.43 12.95 -20.77
CA ARG A 175 -14.70 12.43 -21.29
C ARG A 175 -14.76 10.90 -21.33
N LEU A 176 -13.66 10.21 -20.97
CA LEU A 176 -13.61 8.76 -20.76
C LEU A 176 -14.23 8.43 -19.40
#